data_AF-H6U684-F1
#
_entry.id   AF-H6U684-F1
#
_cell.length_a   1.000
_cell.length_b   1.000
_cell.length_c   1.000
_cell.angle_alpha   90.00
_cell.angle_beta   90.00
_cell.angle_gamma   90.00
#
_symmetry.space_group_name_H-M   'P 1'
#
loop_
_entity.id
_entity.type
_entity.pdbx_description
1 polymer ?
#
loop_
_entity_poly.entity_id
_entity_poly.type
_entity_poly.pdbx_seq_one_letter_code
_entity_poly.pdbx_strand_id
1 'polypeptide(L)'
;PLVLKLKKQLSREAPWRGRISYRDTELQIQTPAQVEKEIHRAQNVVAGNGVGISHELINLEITSPEVPDLTLIDLPGITRVAVGNQPQDIGVQIKELIRKYIQRQQTINLVVVPCNVDIATTEALSMAQEVDPDG
;
A
#
# COMPACT_ATOMS: atom_id res chain seq x y z
N PRO A 1 0.95 5.97 -0.39
CA PRO A 1 0.45 4.63 -0.75
C PRO A 1 1.48 3.84 -1.54
N LEU A 2 1.51 2.51 -1.41
CA LEU A 2 2.37 1.64 -2.19
C LEU A 2 1.54 0.83 -3.19
N VAL A 3 1.79 1.02 -4.48
CA VAL A 3 1.15 0.25 -5.55
C VAL A 3 2.11 -0.85 -5.97
N LEU A 4 1.79 -2.10 -5.62
CA LEU A 4 2.54 -3.28 -6.00
C LEU A 4 1.93 -3.90 -7.26
N LYS A 5 2.67 -3.89 -8.36
CA LYS A 5 2.31 -4.53 -9.62
C LYS A 5 3.15 -5.78 -9.83
N LEU A 6 2.52 -6.95 -9.70
CA LEU A 6 3.11 -8.24 -10.01
C LEU A 6 2.80 -8.58 -11.46
N LYS A 7 3.84 -8.93 -12.23
CA LYS A 7 3.74 -9.37 -13.61
C LYS A 7 4.30 -10.78 -13.72
N LYS A 8 3.46 -11.72 -14.15
CA LYS A 8 3.87 -13.09 -14.37
C LYS A 8 4.72 -13.18 -15.63
N GLN A 9 5.90 -13.78 -15.50
CA GLN A 9 6.73 -14.10 -16.64
C GLN A 9 6.52 -15.55 -17.10
N LEU A 10 6.20 -15.74 -18.38
CA LEU A 10 5.90 -17.07 -18.92
C LEU A 10 7.14 -17.96 -19.11
N SER A 11 8.31 -17.34 -19.33
CA SER A 11 9.57 -18.08 -19.42
C SER A 11 10.14 -18.35 -18.03
N ARG A 12 10.34 -19.64 -17.71
CA ARG A 12 10.92 -20.08 -16.43
C ARG A 12 12.41 -19.72 -16.26
N GLU A 13 13.11 -19.51 -17.36
CA GLU A 13 14.54 -19.15 -17.36
C GLU A 13 14.76 -17.64 -17.21
N ALA A 14 13.69 -16.85 -17.22
CA ALA A 14 13.83 -15.43 -17.14
C ALA A 14 14.25 -14.95 -15.75
N PRO A 15 15.14 -13.95 -15.68
CA PRO A 15 15.56 -13.40 -14.41
C PRO A 15 14.43 -12.62 -13.76
N TRP A 16 14.42 -12.65 -12.42
CA TRP A 16 13.63 -11.74 -11.61
C TRP A 16 14.00 -10.30 -11.93
N ARG A 17 13.00 -9.41 -12.01
CA ARG A 17 13.19 -7.98 -12.18
C ARG A 17 12.28 -7.21 -11.25
N GLY A 18 12.85 -6.31 -10.46
CA GLY A 18 12.10 -5.35 -9.67
C GLY A 18 12.37 -3.93 -10.15
N ARG A 19 11.38 -3.06 -10.06
CA ARG A 19 11.52 -1.63 -10.32
C ARG A 19 10.69 -0.87 -9.31
N ILE A 20 11.27 0.14 -8.68
CA ILE A 20 10.57 1.06 -7.79
C ILE A 20 10.60 2.47 -8.36
N SER A 21 9.47 3.15 -8.36
CA SER A 21 9.39 4.55 -8.79
C SER A 21 8.54 5.39 -7.85
N TYR A 22 9.00 6.61 -7.57
CA TYR A 22 8.35 7.59 -6.71
C TYR A 22 8.89 8.98 -7.04
N ARG A 23 8.02 10.01 -7.07
CA ARG A 23 8.37 11.35 -7.59
C ARG A 23 9.04 11.24 -8.97
N ASP A 24 10.21 11.85 -9.12
CA ASP A 24 11.05 11.80 -10.34
C ASP A 24 12.15 10.72 -10.26
N THR A 25 12.05 9.79 -9.30
CA THR A 25 13.02 8.72 -9.09
C THR A 25 12.49 7.40 -9.65
N GLU A 26 13.33 6.70 -10.41
CA GLU A 26 13.11 5.32 -10.84
C GLU A 26 14.39 4.51 -10.61
N LEU A 27 14.26 3.37 -9.92
CA LEU A 27 15.38 2.50 -9.57
C LEU A 27 15.05 1.06 -9.96
N GLN A 28 16.04 0.39 -10.55
CA GLN A 28 15.99 -1.04 -10.79
C GLN A 28 16.45 -1.77 -9.52
N ILE A 29 15.68 -2.77 -9.11
CA ILE A 29 16.00 -3.67 -8.01
C ILE A 29 16.51 -4.96 -8.65
N GLN A 30 17.67 -5.44 -8.20
CA GLN A 30 18.32 -6.60 -8.79
C GLN A 30 17.93 -7.91 -8.11
N THR A 31 17.61 -7.87 -6.81
CA THR A 31 17.24 -9.05 -6.04
C THR A 31 16.03 -8.79 -5.14
N PRO A 32 15.21 -9.82 -4.83
CA PRO A 32 14.11 -9.70 -3.88
C PRO A 32 14.52 -9.18 -2.50
N ALA A 33 15.73 -9.53 -2.04
CA ALA A 33 16.25 -9.13 -0.73
C ALA A 33 16.45 -7.60 -0.59
N GLN A 34 16.52 -6.86 -1.70
CA GLN A 34 16.64 -5.40 -1.69
C GLN A 34 15.29 -4.69 -1.60
N VAL A 35 14.18 -5.39 -1.88
CA VAL A 35 12.85 -4.77 -2.02
C VAL A 35 12.43 -4.03 -0.76
N GLU A 36 12.50 -4.68 0.41
CA GLU A 36 12.12 -4.08 1.69
C GLU A 36 12.92 -2.81 1.98
N LYS A 37 14.24 -2.87 1.79
CA LYS A 37 15.13 -1.73 1.99
C LYS A 37 14.80 -0.55 1.06
N GLU A 38 14.55 -0.81 -0.22
CA GLU A 38 14.21 0.26 -1.17
C GLU A 38 12.80 0.84 -0.93
N ILE A 39 11.84 0.02 -0.50
CA ILE A 39 10.52 0.52 -0.06
C ILE A 39 10.68 1.46 1.13
N HIS A 40 11.43 1.06 2.17
CA HIS A 40 11.65 1.92 3.34
C HIS A 40 12.36 3.22 2.98
N ARG A 41 13.35 3.16 2.08
CA ARG A 41 14.01 4.36 1.57
C ARG A 41 13.03 5.28 0.84
N ALA A 42 12.19 4.73 -0.04
CA ALA A 42 11.17 5.50 -0.75
C ALA A 42 10.16 6.13 0.22
N GLN A 43 9.69 5.38 1.22
CA GLN A 43 8.79 5.88 2.27
C GLN A 43 9.40 7.08 3.01
N ASN A 44 10.66 6.98 3.44
CA ASN A 44 11.35 8.07 4.13
C ASN A 44 11.50 9.33 3.25
N VAL A 45 11.75 9.15 1.95
CA VAL A 45 11.85 10.29 1.01
C VAL A 45 10.49 10.94 0.76
N VAL A 46 9.44 10.12 0.62
CA VAL A 46 8.10 10.56 0.24
C VAL A 46 7.31 11.14 1.42
N ALA A 47 7.34 10.47 2.57
CA ALA A 47 6.61 10.86 3.78
C ALA A 47 7.45 11.68 4.78
N GLY A 48 8.77 11.80 4.53
CA GLY A 48 9.72 12.45 5.43
C GLY A 48 10.31 11.48 6.47
N ASN A 49 11.43 11.88 7.10
CA ASN A 49 12.03 11.13 8.21
C ASN A 49 11.14 11.25 9.47
N GLY A 50 10.03 10.51 9.51
CA GLY A 50 9.07 10.55 10.62
C GLY A 50 7.79 9.75 10.35
N VAL A 51 6.79 9.95 11.20
CA VAL A 51 5.47 9.29 11.19
C VAL A 51 4.44 10.03 10.30
N GLY A 52 4.91 10.87 9.37
CA GLY A 52 4.05 11.65 8.48
C GLY A 52 3.34 10.79 7.43
N ILE A 53 2.33 11.37 6.78
CA ILE A 53 1.59 10.73 5.68
C ILE A 53 1.74 11.57 4.42
N SER A 54 1.86 10.88 3.29
CA SER A 54 1.92 11.49 1.97
C SER A 54 0.90 10.83 1.05
N HIS A 55 0.25 11.65 0.22
CA HIS A 55 -0.63 11.19 -0.83
C HIS A 55 0.13 10.75 -2.09
N GLU A 56 1.44 10.98 -2.15
CA GLU A 56 2.27 10.55 -3.26
C GLU A 56 2.38 9.02 -3.34
N LEU A 57 2.46 8.53 -4.56
CA LEU A 57 2.50 7.10 -4.86
C LEU A 57 3.94 6.60 -4.94
N ILE A 58 4.17 5.45 -4.29
CA ILE A 58 5.34 4.61 -4.54
C ILE A 58 4.82 3.45 -5.40
N ASN A 59 5.39 3.27 -6.60
CA ASN A 59 5.07 2.14 -7.46
C ASN A 59 6.19 1.12 -7.37
N LEU A 60 5.84 -0.13 -7.10
CA LEU A 60 6.75 -1.26 -7.11
C LEU A 60 6.26 -2.24 -8.16
N GLU A 61 7.04 -2.45 -9.20
CA GLU A 61 6.77 -3.45 -10.23
C GLU A 61 7.72 -4.62 -10.07
N ILE A 62 7.18 -5.83 -9.90
CA ILE A 62 7.94 -7.06 -9.81
C ILE A 62 7.52 -7.97 -10.95
N THR A 63 8.49 -8.40 -11.75
CA THR A 63 8.29 -9.40 -12.80
C THR A 63 9.05 -10.67 -12.43
N SER A 64 8.33 -11.80 -12.37
CA SER A 64 8.89 -13.10 -12.01
C SER A 64 8.02 -14.24 -12.56
N PRO A 65 8.59 -15.41 -12.90
CA PRO A 65 7.78 -16.60 -13.20
C PRO A 65 7.00 -17.13 -11.99
N GLU A 66 7.41 -16.76 -10.77
CA GLU A 66 6.83 -17.25 -9.51
C GLU A 66 5.68 -16.38 -8.98
N VAL A 67 5.43 -15.21 -9.57
CA VAL A 67 4.35 -14.32 -9.13
C VAL A 67 3.14 -14.40 -10.08
N PRO A 68 1.92 -14.15 -9.57
CA PRO A 68 0.75 -13.98 -10.44
C PRO A 68 0.74 -12.62 -11.13
N ASP A 69 -0.11 -12.46 -12.15
CA ASP A 69 -0.49 -11.15 -12.65
C ASP A 69 -1.50 -10.53 -11.69
N LEU A 70 -1.07 -9.55 -10.90
CA LEU A 70 -1.90 -8.93 -9.87
C LEU A 70 -1.42 -7.51 -9.59
N THR A 71 -2.36 -6.60 -9.31
CA THR A 71 -2.04 -5.26 -8.79
C THR A 71 -2.67 -5.12 -7.41
N LEU A 72 -1.83 -4.80 -6.43
CA LEU A 72 -2.21 -4.56 -5.04
C LEU A 72 -1.91 -3.11 -4.69
N ILE A 73 -2.75 -2.51 -3.86
CA ILE A 73 -2.53 -1.17 -3.33
C ILE A 73 -2.50 -1.30 -1.81
N ASP A 74 -1.35 -1.03 -1.24
CA ASP A 74 -1.15 -0.96 0.20
C ASP A 74 -1.34 0.49 0.68
N LEU A 75 -2.18 0.63 1.70
CA LEU A 75 -2.65 1.88 2.25
C LEU A 75 -2.25 1.97 3.74
N PRO A 76 -1.97 3.17 4.27
CA PRO A 76 -1.63 3.31 5.68
C PRO A 76 -2.70 2.73 6.60
N GLY A 77 -2.27 2.06 7.67
CA GLY A 77 -3.18 1.55 8.70
C GLY A 77 -3.94 2.68 9.39
N ILE A 78 -5.20 2.42 9.74
CA ILE A 78 -6.06 3.40 10.43
C ILE A 78 -5.55 3.56 11.87
N THR A 79 -5.16 4.79 12.24
CA THR A 79 -4.89 5.17 13.64
C THR A 79 -5.92 6.17 14.14
N ARG A 80 -6.35 5.99 15.39
CA ARG A 80 -7.27 6.90 16.09
C ARG A 80 -6.54 8.00 16.86
N VAL A 81 -5.25 7.81 17.14
CA VAL A 81 -4.47 8.70 18.02
C VAL A 81 -3.17 9.05 17.33
N ALA A 82 -2.89 10.36 17.24
CA ALA A 82 -1.61 10.86 16.76
C ALA A 82 -0.49 10.45 17.74
N VAL A 83 0.60 9.92 17.22
CA VAL A 83 1.78 9.56 18.00
C VAL A 83 2.99 10.39 17.61
N GLY A 84 3.78 10.81 18.61
CA GLY A 84 4.98 11.61 18.39
C GLY A 84 4.67 12.96 17.73
N ASN A 85 5.29 13.20 16.57
CA ASN A 85 5.19 14.47 15.83
C ASN A 85 4.07 14.46 14.76
N GLN A 86 3.13 13.53 14.83
CA GLN A 86 1.98 13.51 13.91
C GLN A 86 1.02 14.67 14.21
N PRO A 87 0.40 15.26 13.18
CA PRO A 87 -0.65 16.26 13.38
C PRO A 87 -1.90 15.60 14.00
N GLN A 88 -2.71 16.37 14.73
CA GLN A 88 -3.88 15.84 15.45
C GLN A 88 -4.95 15.25 14.52
N ASP A 89 -4.99 15.69 13.27
CA ASP A 89 -5.92 15.27 12.24
C ASP A 89 -5.41 14.08 11.40
N ILE A 90 -4.30 13.43 11.78
CA ILE A 90 -3.69 12.33 11.02
C ILE A 90 -4.67 11.19 10.71
N GLY A 91 -5.56 10.86 11.66
CA GLY A 91 -6.58 9.84 11.46
C GLY A 91 -7.59 10.22 10.38
N VAL A 92 -7.91 11.51 10.24
CA VAL A 92 -8.79 12.03 9.17
C VAL A 92 -8.07 11.94 7.83
N GLN A 93 -6.80 12.39 7.77
CA GLN A 93 -5.99 12.31 6.55
C GLN A 93 -5.83 10.88 6.02
N ILE A 94 -5.62 9.90 6.92
CA ILE A 94 -5.57 8.47 6.56
C ILE A 94 -6.89 8.04 5.93
N LYS A 95 -8.01 8.35 6.58
CA LYS A 95 -9.34 7.94 6.10
C LYS A 95 -9.66 8.53 4.74
N GLU A 96 -9.35 9.80 4.53
CA GLU A 96 -9.52 10.47 3.24
C GLU A 96 -8.65 9.83 2.16
N LEU A 97 -7.39 9.50 2.49
CA LEU A 97 -6.51 8.80 1.59
C LEU A 97 -7.06 7.42 1.23
N ILE A 98 -7.53 6.63 2.20
CA ILE A 98 -8.13 5.31 1.95
C ILE A 98 -9.38 5.43 1.07
N ARG A 99 -10.31 6.35 1.40
CA ARG A 99 -11.54 6.59 0.65
C ARG A 99 -11.29 6.82 -0.84
N LYS A 100 -10.23 7.55 -1.19
CA LYS A 100 -9.84 7.80 -2.59
C LYS A 100 -9.59 6.53 -3.42
N TYR A 101 -9.24 5.42 -2.78
CA TYR A 101 -8.98 4.14 -3.46
C TYR A 101 -10.16 3.18 -3.37
N ILE A 102 -10.80 3.05 -2.20
CA ILE A 102 -11.89 2.10 -1.97
C ILE A 102 -13.21 2.51 -2.64
N GLN A 103 -13.39 3.79 -2.98
CA GLN A 103 -14.58 4.27 -3.70
C GLN A 103 -14.60 3.89 -5.20
N ARG A 104 -13.48 3.38 -5.74
CA ARG A 104 -13.41 3.02 -7.16
C ARG A 104 -14.04 1.65 -7.37
N GLN A 105 -14.97 1.58 -8.31
CA GLN A 105 -15.69 0.32 -8.63
C GLN A 105 -14.78 -0.82 -9.11
N GLN A 106 -13.59 -0.51 -9.63
CA GLN A 106 -12.60 -1.51 -10.04
C GLN A 106 -11.69 -2.00 -8.89
N THR A 107 -11.79 -1.39 -7.70
CA THR A 107 -10.99 -1.76 -6.53
C THR A 107 -11.75 -2.81 -5.72
N ILE A 108 -11.11 -3.95 -5.47
CA ILE A 108 -11.63 -4.94 -4.52
C ILE A 108 -11.14 -4.56 -3.11
N ASN A 109 -12.07 -4.40 -2.17
CA ASN A 109 -11.76 -4.05 -0.78
C ASN A 109 -11.34 -5.30 0.01
N LEU A 110 -10.05 -5.39 0.33
CA LEU A 110 -9.51 -6.46 1.19
C LEU A 110 -9.34 -5.96 2.63
N VAL A 111 -10.33 -6.24 3.48
CA VAL A 111 -10.29 -5.85 4.90
C VAL A 111 -9.55 -6.90 5.72
N VAL A 112 -8.50 -6.50 6.43
CA VAL A 112 -7.70 -7.37 7.29
C VAL A 112 -8.07 -7.12 8.76
N VAL A 113 -8.59 -8.16 9.43
CA VAL A 113 -9.01 -8.09 10.84
C VAL A 113 -8.25 -9.13 11.66
N PRO A 114 -7.54 -8.73 12.74
CA PRO A 114 -6.94 -9.68 13.67
C PRO A 114 -7.99 -10.60 14.29
N CYS A 115 -7.70 -11.88 14.47
CA CYS A 115 -8.67 -12.84 15.00
C CYS A 115 -9.03 -12.62 16.48
N ASN A 116 -8.25 -11.80 17.19
CA ASN A 116 -8.41 -11.51 18.61
C ASN A 116 -9.16 -10.20 18.89
N VAL A 117 -9.66 -9.50 17.86
CA VAL A 117 -10.48 -8.29 18.01
C VAL A 117 -11.89 -8.52 17.49
N ASP A 118 -12.86 -7.82 18.08
CA ASP A 118 -14.24 -7.87 17.60
C ASP A 118 -14.35 -7.16 16.24
N ILE A 119 -14.84 -7.90 15.26
CA ILE A 119 -15.05 -7.43 13.89
C ILE A 119 -15.97 -6.20 13.86
N ALA A 120 -16.95 -6.11 14.76
CA ALA A 120 -17.89 -4.98 14.84
C ALA A 120 -17.21 -3.66 15.23
N THR A 121 -16.03 -3.72 15.86
CA THR A 121 -15.26 -2.52 16.25
C THR A 121 -14.24 -2.08 15.19
N THR A 122 -14.16 -2.83 14.08
CA THR A 122 -13.18 -2.62 13.01
C THR A 122 -13.61 -1.47 12.11
N GLU A 123 -12.84 -0.38 12.18
CA GLU A 123 -13.09 0.83 11.40
C GLU A 123 -12.92 0.62 9.89
N ALA A 124 -11.96 -0.24 9.49
CA ALA A 124 -11.76 -0.59 8.09
C ALA A 124 -13.00 -1.29 7.47
N LEU A 125 -13.72 -2.11 8.25
CA LEU A 125 -14.93 -2.77 7.79
C LEU A 125 -16.09 -1.76 7.63
N SER A 126 -16.26 -0.86 8.59
CA SER A 126 -17.24 0.23 8.50
C SER A 126 -17.01 1.07 7.23
N MET A 127 -15.75 1.45 6.96
CA MET A 127 -15.41 2.23 5.77
C MET A 127 -15.64 1.46 4.47
N ALA A 128 -15.43 0.14 4.44
CA ALA A 128 -15.73 -0.67 3.26
C ALA A 128 -17.24 -0.72 3.00
N GLN A 129 -18.06 -0.94 4.04
CA GLN A 129 -19.53 -0.96 3.94
C GLN A 129 -20.12 0.40 3.53
N GLU A 130 -19.48 1.51 3.92
CA GLU A 130 -19.90 2.87 3.49
C GLU A 130 -19.83 3.05 1.96
N VAL A 131 -18.86 2.41 1.30
CA VAL A 131 -18.62 2.55 -0.15
C VAL A 131 -19.13 1.36 -0.96
N ASP A 132 -19.40 0.25 -0.28
CA ASP A 132 -19.86 -1.01 -0.84
C ASP A 132 -20.88 -1.69 0.11
N PRO A 133 -22.15 -1.23 0.12
CA PRO A 133 -23.16 -1.73 1.07
C PRO A 133 -23.62 -3.16 0.80
N ASP A 134 -23.45 -3.64 -0.44
CA ASP A 134 -23.94 -4.94 -0.89
C ASP A 134 -22.90 -6.07 -0.71
N GLY A 135 -21.61 -5.72 -0.61
CA GLY A 135 -20.52 -6.65 -0.31
C GLY A 135 -19.99 -7.40 -1.52
#